data_AF-A0A6H1Z9G2-F1
#
_entry.id   AF-A0A6H1Z9G2-F1
#
_cell.length_a   1.000
_cell.length_b   1.000
_cell.length_c   1.000
_cell.angle_alpha   90.00
_cell.angle_beta   90.00
_cell.angle_gamma   90.00
#
_symmetry.space_group_name_H-M   'P 1'
#
loop_
_entity.id
_entity.type
_entity.pdbx_description
1 polymer ?
#
loop_
_entity_poly.entity_id
_entity_poly.type
_entity_poly.pdbx_seq_one_letter_code
_entity_poly.pdbx_strand_id
1 'polypeptide(L)'
;MIGVVINVDTRPGYLDEHAYCGGLTGGGGRSIDFMTDNVVNKIKFFNGYDIELTLYVDLHEMLTPFLRDKLYEMQQQGLIQNLIFAKNSHYFMGKVLRQWHDSLYLNALILSRGKYVAHFDGDTSAFRKEDCHVIKEWIEMIESGKYKMISYPTIYSPNEGNIPGINALPPSQGGFDYLWASTRFFFCRRDFIDYNAIIELFNDNTWIKRHNGRPHRYPNVTEQILGFLAGPGQVCYPPKKLLDYMMFSWHDYYLGTIGKLNELPYPEVHDYIMKECGGINGACDVCQHEPMRQ
;
A
#
# COMPACT_ATOMS: atom_id res chain seq x y z
N MET A 1 0.58 6.84 -18.43
CA MET A 1 1.50 6.83 -17.29
C MET A 1 0.80 6.75 -15.94
N ILE A 2 1.14 5.74 -15.14
CA ILE A 2 0.80 5.58 -13.72
C ILE A 2 2.09 5.71 -12.92
N GLY A 3 2.12 6.59 -11.92
CA GLY A 3 3.24 6.64 -10.99
C GLY A 3 3.00 5.68 -9.83
N VAL A 4 3.87 4.70 -9.65
CA VAL A 4 3.82 3.69 -8.59
C VAL A 4 4.81 4.09 -7.50
N VAL A 5 4.31 4.33 -6.29
CA VAL A 5 5.12 4.64 -5.11
C VAL A 5 5.10 3.44 -4.19
N ILE A 6 6.27 2.95 -3.80
CA ILE A 6 6.42 1.83 -2.87
C ILE A 6 7.19 2.32 -1.65
N ASN A 7 6.60 2.13 -0.48
CA ASN A 7 7.19 2.50 0.80
C ASN A 7 7.75 1.25 1.44
N VAL A 8 9.04 1.24 1.76
CA VAL A 8 9.69 0.13 2.45
C VAL A 8 10.57 0.68 3.56
N ASP A 9 10.89 -0.15 4.54
CA ASP A 9 11.71 0.24 5.67
C ASP A 9 12.78 -0.82 5.97
N THR A 10 13.89 -0.41 6.56
CA THR A 10 14.97 -1.30 7.03
C THR A 10 14.89 -1.51 8.54
N ARG A 11 13.68 -1.68 9.11
CA ARG A 11 13.56 -1.90 10.56
C ARG A 11 14.27 -3.19 10.99
N PRO A 12 14.69 -3.29 12.26
CA PRO A 12 15.39 -4.46 12.76
C PRO A 12 14.69 -5.77 12.40
N GLY A 13 15.47 -6.72 11.89
CA GLY A 13 15.01 -8.05 11.48
C GLY A 13 14.47 -8.14 10.04
N TYR A 14 14.68 -7.14 9.18
CA TYR A 14 14.35 -7.24 7.76
C TYR A 14 15.20 -8.28 7.00
N LEU A 15 16.31 -8.74 7.59
CA LEU A 15 17.17 -9.80 7.06
C LEU A 15 16.84 -11.17 7.65
N ASP A 16 15.86 -11.26 8.55
CA ASP A 16 15.47 -12.53 9.18
C ASP A 16 14.91 -13.49 8.11
N GLU A 17 15.20 -14.77 8.25
CA GLU A 17 14.65 -15.82 7.35
C GLU A 17 13.13 -15.93 7.45
N HIS A 18 12.60 -15.67 8.65
CA HIS A 18 11.18 -15.69 8.93
C HIS A 18 10.77 -14.40 9.62
N ALA A 19 9.75 -13.75 9.08
CA ALA A 19 9.21 -12.50 9.57
C ALA A 19 7.77 -12.69 10.06
N TYR A 20 7.52 -12.23 11.28
CA TYR A 20 6.20 -12.20 11.90
C TYR A 20 5.71 -10.76 12.00
N CYS A 21 4.51 -10.50 11.53
CA CYS A 21 3.78 -9.25 11.71
C CYS A 21 2.94 -9.32 12.98
N GLY A 22 2.96 -8.29 13.82
CA GLY A 22 2.05 -8.20 14.98
C GLY A 22 0.61 -7.80 14.59
N GLY A 23 0.17 -8.08 13.37
CA GLY A 23 -1.08 -7.61 12.76
C GLY A 23 -1.02 -6.17 12.24
N LEU A 24 -2.16 -5.66 11.72
CA LEU A 24 -2.35 -4.30 11.17
C LEU A 24 -1.86 -3.14 12.07
N THR A 25 -1.70 -3.37 13.38
CA THR A 25 -1.22 -2.38 14.36
C THR A 25 0.18 -2.68 14.92
N GLY A 26 0.77 -3.84 14.60
CA GLY A 26 2.05 -4.31 15.16
C GLY A 26 3.29 -3.96 14.34
N GLY A 27 3.11 -3.14 13.29
CA GLY A 27 4.11 -2.94 12.23
C GLY A 27 4.03 -4.10 11.25
N GLY A 28 3.88 -3.80 9.96
CA GLY A 28 3.69 -4.78 8.89
C GLY A 28 4.76 -5.89 8.83
N GLY A 29 4.65 -6.83 7.89
CA GLY A 29 5.77 -7.75 7.63
C GLY A 29 7.07 -6.96 7.39
N ARG A 30 8.23 -7.57 7.69
CA ARG A 30 9.55 -7.01 7.33
C ARG A 30 10.33 -8.06 6.55
N SER A 31 10.89 -7.70 5.41
CA SER A 31 11.76 -8.61 4.67
C SER A 31 12.54 -7.84 3.62
N ILE A 32 13.76 -8.29 3.34
CA ILE A 32 14.55 -7.80 2.21
C ILE A 32 13.81 -8.01 0.88
N ASP A 33 13.00 -9.06 0.76
CA ASP A 33 12.20 -9.33 -0.45
C ASP A 33 11.21 -8.21 -0.74
N PHE A 34 10.76 -7.48 0.27
CA PHE A 34 9.85 -6.35 0.09
C PHE A 34 10.52 -5.18 -0.64
N MET A 35 11.84 -5.08 -0.55
CA MET A 35 12.66 -4.09 -1.24
C MET A 35 13.15 -4.57 -2.62
N THR A 36 13.09 -5.88 -2.89
CA THR A 36 13.60 -6.49 -4.12
C THR A 36 12.48 -7.17 -4.92
N ASP A 37 12.15 -8.41 -4.61
CA ASP A 37 11.21 -9.23 -5.39
C ASP A 37 9.78 -8.67 -5.35
N ASN A 38 9.39 -8.01 -4.26
CA ASN A 38 8.08 -7.39 -4.17
C ASN A 38 7.97 -6.11 -5.01
N VAL A 39 9.10 -5.46 -5.34
CA VAL A 39 9.13 -4.37 -6.33
C VAL A 39 8.86 -4.94 -7.72
N VAL A 40 9.51 -6.05 -8.08
CA VAL A 40 9.25 -6.79 -9.33
C VAL A 40 7.78 -7.24 -9.39
N ASN A 41 7.23 -7.71 -8.27
CA ASN A 41 5.82 -8.06 -8.17
C ASN A 41 4.90 -6.89 -8.55
N LYS A 42 5.18 -5.66 -8.08
CA LYS A 42 4.38 -4.47 -8.45
C LYS A 42 4.54 -4.11 -9.91
N ILE A 43 5.76 -4.19 -10.46
CA ILE A 43 5.98 -3.97 -11.89
C ILE A 43 5.12 -4.94 -12.72
N LYS A 44 5.13 -6.24 -12.37
CA LYS A 44 4.30 -7.26 -13.03
C LYS A 44 2.81 -6.99 -12.87
N PHE A 45 2.37 -6.53 -11.69
CA PHE A 45 0.97 -6.16 -11.47
C PHE A 45 0.49 -5.04 -12.41
N PHE A 46 1.35 -4.11 -12.82
CA PHE A 46 1.01 -3.09 -13.81
C PHE A 46 1.48 -3.40 -15.25
N ASN A 47 1.84 -4.65 -15.56
CA ASN A 47 2.31 -5.02 -16.90
C ASN A 47 1.31 -4.61 -18.01
N GLY A 48 1.81 -4.08 -19.12
CA GLY A 48 0.96 -3.51 -20.19
C GLY A 48 0.48 -2.08 -19.94
N TYR A 49 0.87 -1.46 -18.82
CA TYR A 49 0.72 -0.02 -18.59
C TYR A 49 2.10 0.64 -18.56
N ASP A 50 2.14 1.88 -19.05
CA ASP A 50 3.29 2.76 -18.89
C ASP A 50 3.36 3.23 -17.42
N ILE A 51 4.42 2.84 -16.72
CA ILE A 51 4.62 3.13 -15.30
C ILE A 51 5.93 3.87 -15.03
N GLU A 52 5.90 4.70 -13.99
CA GLU A 52 7.07 5.26 -13.34
C GLU A 52 7.10 4.77 -11.89
N LEU A 53 8.18 4.13 -11.46
CA LEU A 53 8.31 3.59 -10.12
C LEU A 53 9.23 4.45 -9.24
N THR A 54 8.72 4.82 -8.08
CA THR A 54 9.47 5.46 -6.99
C THR A 54 9.55 4.48 -5.83
N LEU A 55 10.75 4.01 -5.52
CA LEU A 55 11.01 3.19 -4.33
C LEU A 55 11.57 4.10 -3.24
N TYR A 56 10.80 4.22 -2.17
CA TYR A 56 11.17 4.99 -1.00
C TYR A 56 11.57 4.04 0.14
N VAL A 57 12.82 4.14 0.60
CA VAL A 57 13.39 3.30 1.65
C VAL A 57 13.65 4.13 2.91
N ASP A 58 12.84 3.89 3.95
CA ASP A 58 13.03 4.44 5.30
C ASP A 58 14.14 3.71 6.05
N LEU A 59 15.24 4.41 6.29
CA LEU A 59 16.46 3.86 6.88
C LEU A 59 16.39 3.83 8.41
N HIS A 60 15.88 2.73 8.95
CA HIS A 60 16.01 2.41 10.38
C HIS A 60 17.37 1.77 10.68
N GLU A 61 17.79 0.81 9.85
CA GLU A 61 19.12 0.22 9.82
C GLU A 61 19.85 0.54 8.52
N MET A 62 21.18 0.43 8.54
CA MET A 62 21.98 0.59 7.33
C MET A 62 21.72 -0.55 6.35
N LEU A 63 21.72 -0.23 5.06
CA LEU A 63 21.65 -1.24 4.00
C LEU A 63 22.91 -2.09 3.98
N THR A 64 22.74 -3.40 3.80
CA THR A 64 23.87 -4.27 3.48
C THR A 64 24.44 -3.90 2.09
N PRO A 65 25.74 -4.16 1.84
CA PRO A 65 26.32 -3.95 0.50
C PRO A 65 25.53 -4.68 -0.59
N PHE A 66 25.13 -5.93 -0.32
CA PHE A 66 24.31 -6.74 -1.22
C PHE A 66 23.00 -6.04 -1.60
N LEU A 67 22.21 -5.60 -0.61
CA LEU A 67 20.92 -4.96 -0.87
C LEU A 67 21.11 -3.65 -1.63
N ARG A 68 22.08 -2.84 -1.22
CA ARG A 68 22.38 -1.56 -1.88
C ARG A 68 22.74 -1.78 -3.35
N ASP A 69 23.64 -2.71 -3.63
CA ASP A 69 24.10 -2.98 -4.98
C ASP A 69 22.95 -3.54 -5.84
N LYS A 70 22.07 -4.37 -5.25
CA LYS A 70 20.85 -4.86 -5.93
C LYS A 70 19.88 -3.73 -6.29
N LEU A 71 19.62 -2.80 -5.38
CA LEU A 71 18.74 -1.67 -5.64
C LEU A 71 19.30 -0.74 -6.73
N TYR A 72 20.61 -0.51 -6.74
CA TYR A 72 21.25 0.25 -7.81
C TYR A 72 21.21 -0.48 -9.15
N GLU A 73 21.39 -1.80 -9.17
CA GLU A 73 21.21 -2.62 -10.37
C GLU A 73 19.80 -2.45 -10.95
N MET A 74 18.77 -2.55 -10.11
CA MET A 74 17.37 -2.36 -10.52
C MET A 74 17.11 -0.95 -11.06
N GLN A 75 17.73 0.07 -10.46
CA GLN A 75 17.66 1.44 -10.98
C GLN A 75 18.35 1.58 -12.34
N GLN A 76 19.55 1.01 -12.52
CA GLN A 76 20.28 1.04 -13.79
C GLN A 76 19.57 0.29 -14.92
N GLN A 77 18.85 -0.79 -14.59
CA GLN A 77 17.98 -1.52 -15.50
C GLN A 77 16.68 -0.77 -15.84
N GLY A 78 16.43 0.39 -15.23
CA GLY A 78 15.22 1.18 -15.45
C GLY A 78 13.97 0.59 -14.81
N LEU A 79 14.10 -0.33 -13.85
CA LEU A 79 12.97 -0.87 -13.09
C LEU A 79 12.49 0.11 -12.02
N ILE A 80 13.39 0.95 -11.51
CA ILE A 80 13.14 2.00 -10.51
C ILE A 80 13.60 3.33 -11.11
N GLN A 81 12.71 4.30 -11.27
CA GLN A 81 13.07 5.63 -11.78
C GLN A 81 13.62 6.51 -10.66
N ASN A 82 12.96 6.50 -9.50
CA ASN A 82 13.36 7.27 -8.34
C ASN A 82 13.66 6.31 -7.17
N LEU A 83 14.94 6.19 -6.80
CA LEU A 83 15.38 5.43 -5.64
C LEU A 83 15.77 6.42 -4.54
N ILE A 84 15.05 6.38 -3.42
CA ILE A 84 15.19 7.38 -2.35
C ILE A 84 15.55 6.65 -1.05
N PHE A 85 16.66 7.06 -0.45
CA PHE A 85 17.07 6.64 0.88
C PHE A 85 16.96 7.81 1.83
N ALA A 86 16.12 7.70 2.87
CA ALA A 86 15.99 8.75 3.86
C ALA A 86 15.71 8.16 5.24
N LYS A 87 16.07 8.92 6.28
CA LYS A 87 15.59 8.67 7.63
C LYS A 87 14.36 9.53 7.88
N ASN A 88 13.40 9.01 8.65
CA ASN A 88 12.26 9.74 9.18
C ASN A 88 12.58 11.22 9.53
N SER A 89 11.69 12.11 9.08
CA SER A 89 11.83 13.56 9.21
C SER A 89 10.50 14.16 9.63
N HIS A 90 10.55 15.26 10.38
CA HIS A 90 9.35 16.06 10.65
C HIS A 90 9.11 17.12 9.57
N TYR A 91 9.98 17.24 8.56
CA TYR A 91 9.94 18.35 7.63
C TYR A 91 9.42 17.93 6.26
N PHE A 92 8.39 18.63 5.80
CA PHE A 92 7.86 18.54 4.44
C PHE A 92 7.65 19.95 3.88
N MET A 93 8.24 20.24 2.71
CA MET A 93 8.19 21.57 2.06
C MET A 93 8.54 22.74 3.00
N GLY A 94 9.54 22.56 3.87
CA GLY A 94 9.98 23.57 4.83
C GLY A 94 9.03 23.78 6.04
N LYS A 95 7.96 22.99 6.16
CA LYS A 95 7.04 23.01 7.29
C LYS A 95 7.25 21.79 8.17
N VAL A 96 7.08 21.98 9.48
CA VAL A 96 7.06 20.87 10.44
C VAL A 96 5.69 20.19 10.36
N LEU A 97 5.68 18.86 10.23
CA LEU A 97 4.52 18.00 10.38
C LEU A 97 4.54 17.39 11.78
N ARG A 98 3.39 17.45 12.47
CA ARG A 98 3.24 16.80 13.78
C ARG A 98 3.32 15.27 13.68
N GLN A 99 2.90 14.71 12.55
CA GLN A 99 3.03 13.28 12.26
C GLN A 99 4.36 13.04 11.52
N TRP A 100 5.19 12.20 12.13
CA TRP A 100 6.61 12.03 11.81
C TRP A 100 6.89 11.04 10.68
N HIS A 101 6.00 10.06 10.46
CA HIS A 101 6.20 9.02 9.44
C HIS A 101 5.77 9.44 8.02
N ASP A 102 4.92 10.46 7.90
CA ASP A 102 4.26 10.79 6.62
C ASP A 102 5.05 11.76 5.74
N SER A 103 5.97 12.55 6.29
CA SER A 103 6.66 13.61 5.52
C SER A 103 7.42 13.08 4.32
N LEU A 104 8.02 11.90 4.46
CA LEU A 104 8.85 11.29 3.43
C LEU A 104 8.00 10.53 2.41
N TYR A 105 6.89 9.97 2.88
CA TYR A 105 5.88 9.45 2.00
C TYR A 105 5.31 10.54 1.08
N LEU A 106 5.01 11.73 1.60
CA LEU A 106 4.59 12.88 0.80
C LEU A 106 5.68 13.33 -0.20
N ASN A 107 6.96 13.26 0.17
CA ASN A 107 8.06 13.51 -0.76
C ASN A 107 8.14 12.45 -1.86
N ALA A 108 7.81 11.19 -1.60
CA ALA A 108 7.73 10.18 -2.65
C ALA A 108 6.54 10.45 -3.59
N LEU A 109 5.37 10.80 -3.04
CA LEU A 109 4.19 11.15 -3.82
C LEU A 109 4.41 12.38 -4.72
N ILE A 110 5.12 13.42 -4.25
CA ILE A 110 5.33 14.64 -5.05
C ILE A 110 6.23 14.41 -6.26
N LEU A 111 7.12 13.42 -6.19
CA LEU A 111 8.03 13.04 -7.27
C LEU A 111 7.34 12.20 -8.36
N SER A 112 6.16 11.64 -8.06
CA SER A 112 5.36 10.90 -9.04
C SER A 112 4.86 11.83 -10.16
N ARG A 113 5.14 11.48 -11.42
CA ARG A 113 4.74 12.28 -12.60
C ARG A 113 3.54 11.70 -13.33
N GLY A 114 3.06 10.52 -12.94
CA GLY A 114 1.93 9.85 -13.59
C GLY A 114 0.64 10.66 -13.51
N LYS A 115 -0.28 10.49 -14.49
CA LYS A 115 -1.64 11.06 -14.40
C LYS A 115 -2.36 10.48 -13.18
N TYR A 116 -2.13 9.20 -12.93
CA TYR A 116 -2.60 8.48 -11.76
C TYR A 116 -1.43 8.14 -10.86
N VAL A 117 -1.70 8.01 -9.57
CA VAL A 117 -0.75 7.55 -8.56
C VAL A 117 -1.29 6.29 -7.92
N ALA A 118 -0.49 5.24 -7.93
CA ALA A 118 -0.68 4.04 -7.13
C ALA A 118 0.33 4.07 -5.99
N HIS A 119 -0.10 3.73 -4.79
CA HIS A 119 0.77 3.57 -3.64
C HIS A 119 0.67 2.15 -3.10
N PHE A 120 1.80 1.58 -2.69
CA PHE A 120 1.88 0.31 -1.97
C PHE A 120 2.74 0.46 -0.72
N ASP A 121 2.28 -0.14 0.36
CA ASP A 121 3.14 -0.46 1.50
C ASP A 121 4.02 -1.68 1.19
N GLY A 122 5.16 -1.78 1.87
CA GLY A 122 6.24 -2.68 1.48
C GLY A 122 5.86 -4.15 1.55
N ASP A 123 5.08 -4.53 2.56
CA ASP A 123 4.61 -5.90 2.81
C ASP A 123 3.37 -6.29 2.00
N THR A 124 2.85 -5.37 1.17
CA THR A 124 1.67 -5.64 0.35
C THR A 124 2.10 -6.29 -0.94
N SER A 125 1.59 -7.49 -1.25
CA SER A 125 1.80 -8.18 -2.52
C SER A 125 0.56 -8.04 -3.41
N ALA A 126 0.78 -8.01 -4.73
CA ALA A 126 -0.27 -7.83 -5.71
C ALA A 126 -0.02 -8.74 -6.92
N PHE A 127 -0.94 -9.66 -7.19
CA PHE A 127 -0.85 -10.60 -8.30
C PHE A 127 -2.13 -10.51 -9.13
N ARG A 128 -2.01 -10.68 -10.45
CA ARG A 128 -3.16 -10.76 -11.34
C ARG A 128 -2.88 -11.69 -12.51
N LYS A 129 -3.95 -12.19 -13.14
CA LYS A 129 -3.85 -12.83 -14.46
C LYS A 129 -3.34 -11.82 -15.50
N GLU A 130 -2.70 -12.33 -16.55
CA GLU A 130 -2.17 -11.53 -17.65
C GLU A 130 -3.29 -10.77 -18.39
N ASP A 131 -4.43 -11.42 -18.61
CA ASP A 131 -5.63 -10.88 -19.26
C ASP A 131 -6.55 -10.07 -18.32
N CYS A 132 -6.19 -9.92 -17.04
CA CYS A 132 -7.01 -9.19 -16.07
C CYS A 132 -7.02 -7.68 -16.37
N HIS A 133 -8.23 -7.08 -16.43
CA HIS A 133 -8.44 -5.65 -16.72
C HIS A 133 -8.64 -4.77 -15.47
N VAL A 134 -8.27 -5.25 -14.27
CA VAL A 134 -8.53 -4.55 -12.99
C VAL A 134 -8.05 -3.09 -12.96
N ILE A 135 -6.85 -2.80 -13.49
CA ILE A 135 -6.30 -1.43 -13.51
C ILE A 135 -7.13 -0.51 -14.43
N LYS A 136 -7.63 -1.03 -15.56
CA LYS A 136 -8.50 -0.29 -16.47
C LYS A 136 -9.83 0.03 -15.79
N GLU A 137 -10.42 -0.94 -15.09
CA GLU A 137 -11.64 -0.71 -14.33
C GLU A 137 -11.45 0.37 -13.26
N TRP A 138 -10.32 0.38 -12.55
CA TRP A 138 -10.00 1.43 -11.57
C TRP A 138 -9.87 2.81 -12.20
N ILE A 139 -9.22 2.90 -13.37
CA ILE A 139 -9.13 4.14 -14.14
C ILE A 139 -10.51 4.63 -14.53
N GLU A 140 -11.36 3.76 -15.09
CA GLU A 140 -12.74 4.10 -15.49
C GLU A 140 -13.58 4.57 -14.29
N MET A 141 -13.44 3.90 -13.15
CA MET A 141 -14.10 4.30 -11.90
C MET A 141 -13.71 5.71 -11.45
N ILE A 142 -12.42 6.05 -11.51
CA ILE A 142 -11.94 7.39 -11.15
C ILE A 142 -12.35 8.44 -12.18
N GLU A 143 -12.17 8.16 -13.47
CA GLU A 143 -12.48 9.10 -14.55
C GLU A 143 -13.99 9.35 -14.70
N SER A 144 -14.85 8.42 -14.26
CA SER A 144 -16.29 8.63 -14.18
C SER A 144 -16.69 9.74 -13.19
N GLY A 145 -15.78 10.14 -12.29
CA GLY A 145 -16.03 11.10 -11.22
C GLY A 145 -16.82 10.53 -10.03
N LYS A 146 -17.24 9.26 -10.09
CA LYS A 146 -17.95 8.60 -8.97
C LYS A 146 -17.06 8.44 -7.75
N TYR A 147 -15.79 8.09 -7.96
CA TYR A 147 -14.80 7.89 -6.91
C TYR A 147 -13.58 8.77 -7.16
N LYS A 148 -13.02 9.35 -6.10
CA LYS A 148 -11.74 10.06 -6.18
C LYS A 148 -10.55 9.14 -5.94
N MET A 149 -10.79 8.03 -5.24
CA MET A 149 -9.75 7.09 -4.86
C MET A 149 -10.29 5.67 -4.79
N ILE A 150 -9.46 4.73 -5.23
CA ILE A 150 -9.59 3.30 -4.97
C ILE A 150 -8.67 2.98 -3.80
N SER A 151 -9.15 2.26 -2.81
CA SER A 151 -8.39 1.84 -1.64
C SER A 151 -8.51 0.34 -1.45
N TYR A 152 -7.47 -0.23 -0.86
CA TYR A 152 -7.51 -1.59 -0.36
C TYR A 152 -8.49 -1.73 0.82
N PRO A 153 -9.27 -2.83 0.92
CA PRO A 153 -10.18 -3.05 2.05
C PRO A 153 -9.40 -3.50 3.31
N THR A 154 -9.77 -3.00 4.49
CA THR A 154 -9.24 -3.47 5.79
C THR A 154 -10.37 -3.56 6.83
N ILE A 155 -10.25 -4.31 7.94
CA ILE A 155 -11.30 -4.53 8.98
C ILE A 155 -11.91 -3.26 9.62
N TYR A 156 -11.37 -2.10 9.27
CA TYR A 156 -11.73 -0.77 9.72
C TYR A 156 -12.47 0.03 8.64
N SER A 157 -12.69 -0.53 7.44
CA SER A 157 -13.33 0.16 6.33
C SER A 157 -14.85 0.38 6.62
N PRO A 158 -15.41 1.56 6.32
CA PRO A 158 -16.81 1.91 6.62
C PRO A 158 -17.87 1.05 5.91
N ASN A 159 -17.56 0.57 4.70
CA ASN A 159 -18.55 0.04 3.75
C ASN A 159 -18.35 -1.46 3.44
N GLU A 160 -17.88 -2.24 4.40
CA GLU A 160 -17.56 -3.67 4.17
C GLU A 160 -18.74 -4.62 4.23
N GLY A 161 -19.97 -4.16 4.52
CA GLY A 161 -21.16 -5.01 4.60
C GLY A 161 -21.50 -5.81 3.33
N ASN A 162 -20.78 -5.58 2.22
CA ASN A 162 -20.86 -6.33 0.98
C ASN A 162 -19.62 -7.20 0.69
N ILE A 163 -18.67 -7.32 1.63
CA ILE A 163 -17.47 -8.17 1.51
C ILE A 163 -17.70 -9.44 2.37
N PRO A 164 -17.91 -10.62 1.76
CA PRO A 164 -18.14 -11.85 2.52
C PRO A 164 -16.94 -12.18 3.44
N GLY A 165 -17.21 -12.40 4.72
CA GLY A 165 -16.22 -12.92 5.69
C GLY A 165 -15.47 -11.88 6.55
N ILE A 166 -15.71 -10.58 6.37
CA ILE A 166 -15.11 -9.53 7.21
C ILE A 166 -16.21 -8.88 8.07
N ASN A 167 -16.10 -9.00 9.39
CA ASN A 167 -16.94 -8.26 10.32
C ASN A 167 -16.35 -6.85 10.51
N ALA A 168 -16.80 -5.87 9.73
CA ALA A 168 -16.48 -4.47 10.00
C ALA A 168 -16.89 -4.12 11.43
N LEU A 169 -15.99 -3.46 12.17
CA LEU A 169 -16.38 -2.86 13.44
C LEU A 169 -17.40 -1.76 13.15
N PRO A 170 -18.63 -1.82 13.72
CA PRO A 170 -19.57 -0.73 13.54
C PRO A 170 -18.94 0.58 14.04
N PRO A 171 -19.30 1.75 13.48
CA PRO A 171 -18.76 3.03 13.92
C PRO A 171 -18.86 3.24 15.44
N SER A 172 -19.95 2.75 16.04
CA SER A 172 -20.18 2.75 17.49
C SER A 172 -19.17 1.93 18.31
N GLN A 173 -18.38 1.07 17.66
CA GLN A 173 -17.30 0.26 18.24
C GLN A 173 -15.90 0.72 17.74
N GLY A 174 -15.80 1.92 17.17
CA GLY A 174 -14.53 2.50 16.71
C GLY A 174 -14.21 2.30 15.23
N GLY A 175 -15.18 1.87 14.42
CA GLY A 175 -15.10 1.90 12.95
C GLY A 175 -15.03 3.34 12.41
N PHE A 176 -14.56 3.50 11.17
CA PHE A 176 -14.49 4.81 10.52
C PHE A 176 -15.74 5.06 9.69
N ASP A 177 -16.38 6.23 9.83
CA ASP A 177 -17.62 6.54 9.10
C ASP A 177 -17.42 6.93 7.62
N TYR A 178 -16.28 7.55 7.27
CA TYR A 178 -15.97 7.99 5.90
C TYR A 178 -14.50 8.44 5.71
N LEU A 179 -13.63 8.19 6.71
CA LEU A 179 -12.24 8.70 6.73
C LEU A 179 -11.19 7.69 6.31
N TRP A 180 -11.61 6.46 6.01
CA TRP A 180 -10.65 5.38 5.96
C TRP A 180 -10.13 5.20 4.55
N ALA A 181 -8.82 5.31 4.37
CA ALA A 181 -8.16 4.64 3.26
C ALA A 181 -7.04 3.81 3.87
N SER A 182 -6.85 2.64 3.30
CA SER A 182 -5.84 1.72 3.76
C SER A 182 -4.46 2.31 3.53
N THR A 183 -3.60 2.19 4.53
CA THR A 183 -2.17 2.48 4.42
C THR A 183 -1.46 1.50 3.50
N ARG A 184 -2.09 0.37 3.13
CA ARG A 184 -1.48 -0.70 2.34
C ARG A 184 -1.48 -0.44 0.84
N PHE A 185 -2.56 0.18 0.35
CA PHE A 185 -2.66 0.57 -1.04
C PHE A 185 -3.76 1.58 -1.29
N PHE A 186 -3.46 2.54 -2.16
CA PHE A 186 -4.47 3.29 -2.88
C PHE A 186 -4.11 3.54 -4.35
N PHE A 187 -5.11 3.94 -5.12
CA PHE A 187 -4.98 4.43 -6.48
C PHE A 187 -5.89 5.64 -6.70
N CYS A 188 -5.36 6.76 -7.20
CA CYS A 188 -6.12 7.98 -7.45
C CYS A 188 -5.54 8.78 -8.62
N ARG A 189 -6.22 9.85 -9.05
CA ARG A 189 -5.58 10.85 -9.91
C ARG A 189 -4.57 11.66 -9.12
N ARG A 190 -3.48 12.04 -9.76
CA ARG A 190 -2.44 12.86 -9.12
C ARG A 190 -2.96 14.23 -8.71
N ASP A 191 -3.80 14.84 -9.53
CA ASP A 191 -4.35 16.18 -9.28
C ASP A 191 -5.40 16.23 -8.16
N PHE A 192 -5.81 15.07 -7.61
CA PHE A 192 -6.59 15.00 -6.38
C PHE A 192 -5.74 15.23 -5.13
N ILE A 193 -4.43 14.96 -5.16
CA ILE A 193 -3.56 15.09 -3.99
C ILE A 193 -3.27 16.57 -3.71
N ASP A 194 -3.99 17.14 -2.74
CA ASP A 194 -3.77 18.50 -2.26
C ASP A 194 -2.78 18.53 -1.09
N TYR A 195 -1.50 18.72 -1.40
CA TYR A 195 -0.42 18.79 -0.42
C TYR A 195 -0.61 19.91 0.61
N ASN A 196 -1.22 21.05 0.24
CA ASN A 196 -1.45 22.14 1.18
C ASN A 196 -2.51 21.74 2.21
N ALA A 197 -3.63 21.17 1.75
CA ALA A 197 -4.67 20.67 2.64
C ALA A 197 -4.15 19.55 3.55
N ILE A 198 -3.30 18.65 3.03
CA ILE A 198 -2.64 17.60 3.82
C ILE A 198 -1.78 18.22 4.94
N ILE A 199 -0.94 19.21 4.62
CA ILE A 199 -0.08 19.87 5.61
C ILE A 199 -0.92 20.59 6.69
N GLU A 200 -2.01 21.25 6.30
CA GLU A 200 -2.94 21.87 7.24
C GLU A 200 -3.56 20.83 8.17
N LEU A 201 -4.03 19.72 7.60
CA LEU A 201 -4.67 18.64 8.36
C LEU A 201 -3.71 17.96 9.34
N PHE A 202 -2.45 17.76 8.97
CA PHE A 202 -1.45 17.23 9.90
C PHE A 202 -1.15 18.18 11.08
N ASN A 203 -1.35 19.48 10.91
CA ASN A 203 -0.99 20.48 11.91
C ASN A 203 -2.18 21.02 12.70
N ASP A 204 -3.40 20.92 12.17
CA ASP A 204 -4.61 21.49 12.77
C ASP A 204 -5.83 20.54 12.72
N ASN A 205 -5.98 19.74 13.79
CA ASN A 205 -7.15 18.88 14.00
C ASN A 205 -8.46 19.65 14.15
N THR A 206 -8.44 20.98 14.37
CA THR A 206 -9.66 21.80 14.42
C THR A 206 -10.21 22.09 13.03
N TRP A 207 -9.39 22.00 11.98
CA TRP A 207 -9.83 22.09 10.60
C TRP A 207 -10.87 21.00 10.29
N ILE A 208 -10.59 19.77 10.73
CA ILE A 208 -11.48 18.60 10.60
C ILE A 208 -12.84 18.88 11.27
N LYS A 209 -12.79 19.39 12.51
CA LYS A 209 -13.98 19.75 13.29
C LYS A 209 -14.85 20.80 12.59
N ARG A 210 -14.21 21.76 11.91
CA ARG A 210 -14.89 22.89 11.23
C ARG A 210 -15.55 22.48 9.93
N HIS A 211 -14.96 21.55 9.16
CA HIS A 211 -15.43 21.24 7.81
C HIS A 211 -16.38 20.04 7.76
N ASN A 212 -16.19 18.99 8.57
CA ASN A 212 -16.95 17.73 8.46
C ASN A 212 -17.50 17.23 9.81
N GLY A 213 -17.47 18.05 10.87
CA GLY A 213 -17.93 17.66 12.20
C GLY A 213 -16.89 16.87 13.01
N ARG A 214 -17.32 16.17 14.08
CA ARG A 214 -16.42 15.39 14.94
C ARG A 214 -16.37 13.94 14.45
N PRO A 215 -15.32 13.51 13.72
CA PRO A 215 -15.22 12.11 13.38
C PRO A 215 -14.94 11.26 14.63
N HIS A 216 -15.32 9.99 14.57
CA HIS A 216 -15.10 9.03 15.66
C HIS A 216 -13.61 8.74 15.90
N ARG A 217 -12.78 8.75 14.84
CA ARG A 217 -11.31 8.74 14.91
C ARG A 217 -10.74 9.86 14.06
N TYR A 218 -9.69 10.51 14.54
CA TYR A 218 -8.99 11.51 13.74
C TYR A 218 -8.05 10.83 12.75
N PRO A 219 -8.03 11.27 11.47
CA PRO A 219 -7.04 10.80 10.52
C PRO A 219 -5.66 11.25 10.98
N ASN A 220 -4.72 10.32 11.09
CA ASN A 220 -3.37 10.60 11.59
C ASN A 220 -2.25 10.10 10.68
N VAL A 221 -2.61 9.57 9.51
CA VAL A 221 -1.69 9.15 8.45
C VAL A 221 -2.21 9.65 7.10
N THR A 222 -1.32 9.76 6.11
CA THR A 222 -1.62 10.40 4.81
C THR A 222 -2.82 9.79 4.12
N GLU A 223 -2.95 8.47 4.09
CA GLU A 223 -4.02 7.77 3.39
C GLU A 223 -5.39 8.10 4.00
N GLN A 224 -5.49 8.14 5.33
CA GLN A 224 -6.72 8.53 6.01
C GLN A 224 -7.08 10.00 5.73
N ILE A 225 -6.07 10.88 5.65
CA ILE A 225 -6.27 12.26 5.23
C ILE A 225 -6.78 12.32 3.78
N LEU A 226 -6.22 11.52 2.87
CA LEU A 226 -6.70 11.44 1.49
C LEU A 226 -8.14 10.90 1.44
N GLY A 227 -8.47 9.87 2.21
CA GLY A 227 -9.84 9.37 2.34
C GLY A 227 -10.80 10.46 2.84
N PHE A 228 -10.35 11.27 3.79
CA PHE A 228 -11.12 12.42 4.26
C PHE A 228 -11.32 13.51 3.21
N LEU A 229 -10.27 13.89 2.48
CA LEU A 229 -10.31 14.88 1.40
C LEU A 229 -11.13 14.39 0.20
N ALA A 230 -11.21 13.07 0.00
CA ALA A 230 -12.11 12.49 -0.97
C ALA A 230 -13.56 12.84 -0.59
N GLY A 231 -13.91 12.64 0.67
CA GLY A 231 -15.24 12.92 1.22
C GLY A 231 -16.16 11.70 1.18
N PRO A 232 -17.36 11.81 1.78
CA PRO A 232 -18.24 10.67 1.99
C PRO A 232 -18.60 9.94 0.69
N GLY A 233 -18.40 8.62 0.67
CA GLY A 233 -18.75 7.75 -0.46
C GLY A 233 -17.83 7.85 -1.69
N GLN A 234 -16.77 8.66 -1.64
CA GLN A 234 -15.85 8.86 -2.78
C GLN A 234 -14.59 7.99 -2.72
N VAL A 235 -14.42 7.19 -1.67
CA VAL A 235 -13.43 6.10 -1.58
C VAL A 235 -14.10 4.79 -1.97
N CYS A 236 -13.58 4.15 -3.02
CA CYS A 236 -14.01 2.82 -3.45
C CYS A 236 -13.14 1.75 -2.80
N TYR A 237 -13.77 0.71 -2.26
CA TYR A 237 -13.11 -0.54 -1.91
C TYR A 237 -13.60 -1.61 -2.90
N PRO A 238 -12.82 -1.94 -3.95
CA PRO A 238 -13.27 -2.90 -4.96
C PRO A 238 -13.57 -4.27 -4.32
N PRO A 239 -14.60 -4.98 -4.81
CA PRO A 239 -14.88 -6.33 -4.35
C PRO A 239 -13.69 -7.25 -4.65
N LYS A 240 -13.42 -8.21 -3.76
CA LYS A 240 -12.37 -9.22 -3.97
C LYS A 240 -12.71 -10.08 -5.19
N LYS A 241 -11.98 -9.92 -6.30
CA LYS A 241 -12.07 -10.78 -7.49
C LYS A 241 -10.91 -11.79 -7.47
N LEU A 242 -10.85 -12.63 -6.44
CA LEU A 242 -9.72 -13.56 -6.19
C LEU A 242 -9.44 -14.54 -7.33
N LEU A 243 -10.38 -14.73 -8.26
CA LEU A 243 -10.12 -15.52 -9.45
C LEU A 243 -9.34 -14.75 -10.51
N ASP A 244 -9.27 -13.42 -10.48
CA ASP A 244 -8.64 -12.58 -11.51
C ASP A 244 -7.43 -11.83 -10.98
N TYR A 245 -7.51 -11.33 -9.76
CA TYR A 245 -6.41 -10.68 -9.07
C TYR A 245 -6.54 -10.82 -7.55
N MET A 246 -5.40 -10.74 -6.87
CA MET A 246 -5.36 -10.64 -5.42
C MET A 246 -4.37 -9.60 -4.99
N MET A 247 -4.73 -8.93 -3.91
CA MET A 247 -3.82 -8.11 -3.14
C MET A 247 -3.97 -8.54 -1.69
N PHE A 248 -2.84 -8.72 -1.02
CA PHE A 248 -2.80 -9.15 0.38
C PHE A 248 -1.52 -8.63 1.03
N SER A 249 -1.50 -8.53 2.36
CA SER A 249 -0.30 -8.24 3.14
C SER A 249 0.15 -9.52 3.84
N TRP A 250 1.45 -9.66 4.09
CA TRP A 250 1.96 -10.82 4.81
C TRP A 250 1.87 -10.62 6.32
N HIS A 251 1.24 -11.58 6.99
CA HIS A 251 1.28 -11.70 8.45
C HIS A 251 2.45 -12.56 8.91
N ASP A 252 2.63 -13.72 8.27
CA ASP A 252 3.81 -14.57 8.44
C ASP A 252 4.47 -14.73 7.07
N TYR A 253 5.79 -14.54 7.01
CA TYR A 253 6.54 -14.53 5.76
C TYR A 253 7.89 -15.24 5.88
N TYR A 254 8.20 -16.11 4.93
CA TYR A 254 9.52 -16.71 4.77
C TYR A 254 10.25 -16.07 3.59
N LEU A 255 11.53 -15.76 3.80
CA LEU A 255 12.45 -15.24 2.80
C LEU A 255 12.48 -16.10 1.52
N GLY A 256 12.53 -15.43 0.37
CA GLY A 256 12.51 -16.00 -0.98
C GLY A 256 11.11 -16.36 -1.51
N THR A 257 10.04 -16.19 -0.73
CA THR A 257 8.69 -16.62 -1.16
C THR A 257 8.17 -15.78 -2.32
N ILE A 258 8.27 -14.46 -2.28
CA ILE A 258 7.77 -13.59 -3.37
C ILE A 258 8.55 -13.82 -4.66
N GLY A 259 9.87 -14.05 -4.58
CA GLY A 259 10.70 -14.41 -5.74
C GLY A 259 10.14 -15.62 -6.48
N LYS A 260 9.84 -16.70 -5.74
CA LYS A 260 9.21 -17.92 -6.30
C LYS A 260 7.82 -17.64 -6.86
N LEU A 261 6.96 -16.95 -6.12
CA LEU A 261 5.60 -16.63 -6.58
C LEU A 261 5.59 -15.78 -7.85
N ASN A 262 6.59 -14.90 -8.03
CA ASN A 262 6.72 -14.11 -9.25
C ASN A 262 7.02 -14.96 -10.50
N GLU A 263 7.53 -16.19 -10.35
CA GLU A 263 7.83 -17.10 -11.47
C GLU A 263 6.63 -17.95 -11.88
N LEU A 264 5.60 -18.01 -11.03
CA LEU A 264 4.41 -18.83 -11.25
C LEU A 264 3.32 -18.07 -12.03
N PRO A 265 2.52 -18.78 -12.84
CA PRO A 265 1.30 -18.21 -13.39
C PRO A 265 0.27 -17.97 -12.28
N TYR A 266 -0.61 -16.99 -12.49
CA TYR A 266 -1.57 -16.56 -11.46
C TYR A 266 -2.42 -17.69 -10.83
N PRO A 267 -2.93 -18.69 -11.58
CA PRO A 267 -3.70 -19.78 -10.98
C PRO A 267 -2.91 -20.58 -9.93
N GLU A 268 -1.60 -20.74 -10.11
CA GLU A 268 -0.75 -21.44 -9.16
C GLU A 268 -0.45 -20.58 -7.92
N VAL A 269 -0.26 -19.27 -8.12
CA VAL A 269 -0.18 -18.31 -7.00
C VAL A 269 -1.48 -18.34 -6.19
N HIS A 270 -2.62 -18.33 -6.86
CA HIS A 270 -3.92 -18.41 -6.21
C HIS A 270 -4.06 -19.68 -5.39
N ASP A 271 -3.74 -20.82 -5.97
CA ASP A 271 -3.84 -22.10 -5.28
C ASP A 271 -2.91 -22.17 -4.08
N TYR A 272 -1.68 -21.67 -4.20
CA TYR A 272 -0.74 -21.58 -3.08
C TYR A 272 -1.33 -20.76 -1.92
N ILE A 273 -1.80 -19.55 -2.21
CA ILE A 273 -2.35 -18.64 -1.19
C ILE A 273 -3.61 -19.24 -0.54
N MET A 274 -4.49 -19.84 -1.34
CA MET A 274 -5.78 -20.34 -0.83
C MET A 274 -5.68 -21.70 -0.12
N LYS A 275 -4.76 -22.57 -0.54
CA LYS A 275 -4.67 -23.96 -0.05
C LYS A 275 -3.55 -24.13 0.96
N GLU A 276 -2.37 -23.57 0.71
CA GLU A 276 -1.18 -23.78 1.54
C GLU A 276 -1.07 -22.73 2.65
N CYS A 277 -1.45 -21.48 2.38
CA CYS A 277 -1.45 -20.41 3.38
C CYS A 277 -2.78 -20.25 4.14
N GLY A 278 -3.75 -21.14 3.91
CA GLY A 278 -5.07 -21.08 4.54
C GLY A 278 -5.95 -19.91 4.08
N GLY A 279 -5.59 -19.24 2.98
CA GLY A 279 -6.32 -18.12 2.40
C GLY A 279 -5.94 -16.75 2.98
N ILE A 280 -6.68 -15.74 2.52
CA ILE A 280 -6.53 -14.36 2.96
C ILE A 280 -7.44 -14.14 4.18
N ASN A 281 -6.84 -14.13 5.36
CA ASN A 281 -7.49 -14.02 6.66
C ASN A 281 -7.72 -12.57 7.11
N GLY A 282 -8.69 -12.39 8.00
CA GLY A 282 -9.08 -11.07 8.50
C GLY A 282 -9.41 -10.14 7.34
N ALA A 283 -8.85 -8.93 7.35
CA ALA A 283 -9.13 -8.02 6.27
C ALA A 283 -8.49 -8.44 4.96
N CYS A 284 -7.22 -8.82 5.01
CA CYS A 284 -6.36 -9.00 3.85
C CYS A 284 -4.99 -9.64 4.18
N ASP A 285 -4.87 -10.37 5.30
CA ASP A 285 -3.59 -10.88 5.79
C ASP A 285 -3.37 -12.35 5.39
N VAL A 286 -2.15 -12.72 4.98
CA VAL A 286 -1.78 -14.10 4.64
C VAL A 286 -0.75 -14.62 5.63
N CYS A 287 -0.99 -15.82 6.16
CA CYS A 287 -0.09 -16.53 7.07
C CYS A 287 0.62 -17.66 6.32
N GLN A 288 1.92 -17.53 6.10
CA GLN A 288 2.72 -18.64 5.61
C GLN A 288 3.10 -19.57 6.78
N HIS A 289 2.59 -20.79 6.77
CA HIS A 289 2.85 -21.76 7.84
C HIS A 289 4.17 -22.53 7.67
N GLU A 290 4.61 -22.74 6.43
CA GLU A 290 5.85 -23.42 6.08
C GLU A 290 6.56 -22.72 4.89
N PRO A 291 7.90 -22.81 4.78
CA PRO A 291 8.61 -22.35 3.59
C PRO A 291 8.08 -23.01 2.32
N MET A 292 7.98 -22.24 1.24
CA MET A 292 7.56 -22.77 -0.06
C MET A 292 8.57 -23.82 -0.56
N ARG A 293 8.10 -25.07 -0.77
CA ARG A 293 8.93 -26.20 -1.23
C ARG A 293 9.48 -25.93 -2.64
N GLN A 294 10.67 -26.47 -2.91
CA GLN A 294 11.34 -26.40 -4.21
C GLN A 294 10.74 -27.37 -5.21
#